data_AF-A0A7V4KEK1-F1
#
_entry.id   AF-A0A7V4KEK1-F1
#
_cell.length_a   1.000
_cell.length_b   1.000
_cell.length_c   1.000
_cell.angle_alpha   90.00
_cell.angle_beta   90.00
_cell.angle_gamma   90.00
#
_symmetry.space_group_name_H-M   'P 1'
#
loop_
_entity.id
_entity.type
_entity.pdbx_description
1 polymer ?
#
loop_
_entity_poly.entity_id
_entity_poly.type
_entity_poly.pdbx_seq_one_letter_code
_entity_poly.pdbx_strand_id
1 'polypeptide(L)'
;MERVSDKDLKVIHSQLGRSVDNVLGVEKHCSCGFPQVVLSYPIRDGKPFPTIHYLTCPHLRKEVSKLEEKGYITKYEELVKSDPELFEKLRIAHEKVISKRLALLKPEDSTWSSVLSSVGTGGIRDWKTIKCLHLHLADYLAGIDNPIGELVYNLIEQKECDNCYCKDF
;
A
#
# COMPACT_ATOMS: atom_id res chain seq x y z
N MET A 1 9.00 -8.83 -13.81
CA MET A 1 7.65 -8.53 -13.32
C MET A 1 6.67 -9.09 -14.33
N GLU A 2 5.73 -9.90 -13.88
CA GLU A 2 4.63 -10.37 -14.71
C GLU A 2 3.73 -9.18 -15.08
N ARG A 3 3.38 -9.06 -16.36
CA ARG A 3 2.54 -7.97 -16.84
C ARG A 3 1.13 -8.17 -16.29
N VAL A 4 0.52 -7.12 -15.72
CA VAL A 4 -0.87 -7.20 -15.24
C VAL A 4 -1.79 -7.63 -16.37
N SER A 5 -2.57 -8.68 -16.13
CA SER A 5 -3.51 -9.18 -17.12
C SER A 5 -4.65 -8.20 -17.34
N ASP A 6 -5.26 -8.18 -18.53
CA ASP A 6 -6.44 -7.35 -18.80
C ASP A 6 -7.60 -7.67 -17.83
N LYS A 7 -7.69 -8.93 -17.40
CA LYS A 7 -8.65 -9.39 -16.39
C LYS A 7 -8.37 -8.74 -15.03
N ASP A 8 -7.12 -8.77 -14.57
CA ASP A 8 -6.74 -8.11 -13.32
C ASP A 8 -7.02 -6.61 -13.40
N LEU A 9 -6.65 -5.96 -14.51
CA LEU A 9 -6.84 -4.52 -14.69
C LEU A 9 -8.33 -4.13 -14.64
N LYS A 10 -9.21 -4.91 -15.28
CA LYS A 10 -10.67 -4.73 -15.19
C LYS A 10 -11.14 -4.84 -13.74
N VAL A 11 -10.73 -5.89 -13.03
CA VAL A 11 -11.11 -6.08 -11.62
C VAL A 11 -10.59 -4.93 -10.75
N ILE A 12 -9.36 -4.47 -10.96
CA ILE A 12 -8.76 -3.35 -10.23
C ILE A 12 -9.58 -2.07 -10.45
N HIS A 13 -10.00 -1.78 -11.68
CA HIS A 13 -10.88 -0.63 -11.95
C HIS A 13 -12.18 -0.70 -11.14
N SER A 14 -12.84 -1.86 -11.16
CA SER A 14 -14.08 -2.08 -10.43
C SER A 14 -13.87 -2.02 -8.90
N GLN A 15 -12.80 -2.63 -8.38
CA GLN A 15 -12.43 -2.58 -6.96
C GLN A 15 -12.16 -1.16 -6.44
N LEU A 16 -11.57 -0.32 -7.29
CA LEU A 16 -11.26 1.07 -6.96
C LEU A 16 -12.39 2.05 -7.29
N GLY A 17 -13.39 1.62 -8.06
CA GLY A 17 -14.48 2.47 -8.54
C GLY A 17 -14.02 3.56 -9.51
N ARG A 18 -12.85 3.41 -10.14
CA ARG A 18 -12.27 4.38 -11.08
C ARG A 18 -11.26 3.74 -12.03
N SER A 19 -11.01 4.37 -13.16
CA SER A 19 -9.91 3.99 -14.04
C SER A 19 -8.54 4.26 -13.37
N VAL A 20 -7.58 3.36 -13.61
CA VAL A 20 -6.19 3.45 -13.16
C VAL A 20 -5.24 3.06 -14.28
N ASP A 21 -4.32 3.93 -14.61
CA ASP A 21 -3.40 3.82 -15.75
C ASP A 21 -1.95 3.59 -15.34
N ASN A 22 -1.66 3.74 -14.05
CA ASN A 22 -0.32 3.64 -13.50
C ASN A 22 -0.03 2.29 -12.83
N VAL A 23 -0.78 1.23 -13.12
CA VAL A 23 -0.55 -0.10 -12.52
C VAL A 23 0.57 -0.83 -13.27
N LEU A 24 1.61 -1.23 -12.55
CA LEU A 24 2.74 -2.00 -13.09
C LEU A 24 2.64 -3.50 -12.84
N GLY A 25 1.98 -3.90 -11.75
CA GLY A 25 1.96 -5.28 -11.27
C GLY A 25 0.89 -5.51 -10.22
N VAL A 26 0.56 -6.78 -9.97
CA VAL A 26 -0.18 -7.21 -8.78
C VAL A 26 0.82 -7.84 -7.81
N GLU A 27 0.94 -7.28 -6.62
CA GLU A 27 1.87 -7.76 -5.58
C GLU A 27 1.24 -8.87 -4.74
N LYS A 28 -0.09 -8.88 -4.64
CA LYS A 28 -0.83 -9.88 -3.89
C LYS A 28 -2.18 -10.17 -4.52
N HIS A 29 -2.48 -11.44 -4.75
CA HIS A 29 -3.82 -11.96 -5.00
C HIS A 29 -4.37 -12.65 -3.73
N CYS A 30 -5.69 -12.64 -3.56
CA CYS A 30 -6.40 -13.45 -2.57
C CYS A 30 -6.56 -14.91 -3.03
N SER A 31 -7.09 -15.78 -2.17
CA SER A 31 -7.37 -17.19 -2.52
C SER A 31 -8.37 -17.36 -3.67
N CYS A 32 -9.27 -16.39 -3.88
CA CYS A 32 -10.19 -16.37 -5.03
C CYS A 32 -9.48 -15.96 -6.35
N GLY A 33 -8.19 -15.60 -6.31
CA GLY A 33 -7.42 -15.17 -7.48
C GLY A 33 -7.64 -13.71 -7.90
N PHE A 34 -8.17 -12.85 -7.02
CA PHE A 34 -8.36 -11.42 -7.32
C PHE A 34 -7.30 -10.54 -6.64
N PRO A 35 -6.91 -9.41 -7.26
CA PRO A 35 -5.93 -8.48 -6.68
C PRO A 35 -6.34 -7.96 -5.30
N GLN A 36 -5.39 -8.00 -4.36
CA GLN A 36 -5.48 -7.33 -3.06
C GLN A 36 -4.59 -6.11 -2.99
N VAL A 37 -3.37 -6.21 -3.52
CA VAL A 37 -2.40 -5.12 -3.57
C VAL A 37 -1.80 -5.02 -4.97
N VAL A 38 -1.72 -3.80 -5.49
CA VAL A 38 -1.07 -3.51 -6.76
C VAL A 38 0.19 -2.68 -6.56
N LEU A 39 1.15 -2.87 -7.47
CA LEU A 39 2.30 -2.02 -7.64
C LEU A 39 1.97 -0.92 -8.66
N SER A 40 2.21 0.33 -8.29
CA SER A 40 1.94 1.50 -9.10
C SER A 40 3.23 2.21 -9.52
N TYR A 41 3.25 2.77 -10.73
CA TYR A 41 4.32 3.62 -11.22
C TYR A 41 4.38 4.91 -10.37
N PRO A 42 5.57 5.36 -9.96
CA PRO A 42 5.72 6.47 -9.03
C PRO A 42 5.55 7.86 -9.68
N ILE A 43 5.12 7.92 -10.94
CA ILE A 43 4.77 9.14 -11.66
C ILE A 43 3.37 8.99 -12.24
N ARG A 44 2.58 10.05 -12.14
CA ARG A 44 1.23 10.11 -12.71
C ARG A 44 0.99 11.52 -13.23
N ASP A 45 0.49 11.63 -14.47
CA ASP A 45 0.22 12.92 -15.13
C ASP A 45 1.45 13.88 -15.10
N GLY A 46 2.64 13.32 -15.30
CA GLY A 46 3.91 14.04 -15.28
C GLY A 46 4.36 14.54 -13.88
N LYS A 47 3.70 14.10 -12.81
CA LYS A 47 3.95 14.53 -11.43
C LYS A 47 4.30 13.36 -10.51
N PRO A 48 5.03 13.61 -9.40
CA PRO A 48 5.40 12.56 -8.47
C PRO A 48 4.16 11.97 -7.78
N PHE A 49 4.08 10.64 -7.77
CA PHE A 49 3.06 9.83 -7.10
C PHE A 49 3.75 8.85 -6.12
N PRO A 50 3.99 9.25 -4.86
CA PRO A 50 4.81 8.45 -3.93
C PRO A 50 4.23 7.09 -3.54
N THR A 51 2.94 6.84 -3.76
CA THR A 51 2.31 5.59 -3.33
C THR A 51 2.55 4.49 -4.35
N ILE A 52 3.46 3.56 -4.07
CA ILE A 52 3.74 2.44 -4.98
C ILE A 52 2.94 1.19 -4.64
N HIS A 53 2.64 0.90 -3.38
CA HIS A 53 1.75 -0.19 -3.00
C HIS A 53 0.36 0.36 -2.69
N TYR A 54 -0.66 -0.20 -3.33
CA TYR A 54 -2.03 0.27 -3.18
C TYR A 54 -2.97 -0.89 -2.89
N LEU A 55 -3.68 -0.82 -1.76
CA LEU A 55 -4.66 -1.82 -1.35
C LEU A 55 -5.95 -1.64 -2.18
N THR A 56 -6.24 -2.60 -3.06
CA THR A 56 -7.41 -2.54 -3.96
C THR A 56 -8.58 -3.34 -3.42
N CYS A 57 -8.33 -4.44 -2.70
CA CYS A 57 -9.40 -5.34 -2.24
C CYS A 57 -10.46 -4.60 -1.42
N PRO A 58 -11.73 -4.54 -1.88
CA PRO A 58 -12.79 -3.81 -1.20
C PRO A 58 -13.10 -4.38 0.19
N HIS A 59 -12.93 -5.69 0.40
CA HIS A 59 -13.12 -6.33 1.70
C HIS A 59 -12.08 -5.84 2.72
N LEU A 60 -10.79 -5.98 2.39
CA LEU A 60 -9.71 -5.50 3.26
C LEU A 60 -9.80 -3.99 3.48
N ARG A 61 -10.14 -3.20 2.46
CA ARG A 61 -10.35 -1.76 2.62
C ARG A 61 -11.43 -1.45 3.65
N LYS A 62 -12.55 -2.17 3.62
CA LYS A 62 -13.63 -2.05 4.60
C LYS A 62 -13.18 -2.43 6.01
N GLU A 63 -12.50 -3.56 6.18
CA GLU A 63 -12.00 -3.99 7.50
C GLU A 63 -10.98 -2.99 8.07
N VAL A 64 -10.08 -2.47 7.24
CA VAL A 64 -9.14 -1.43 7.65
C VAL A 64 -9.86 -0.13 8.03
N SER A 65 -10.86 0.30 7.25
CA SER A 65 -11.64 1.50 7.58
C SER A 65 -12.34 1.39 8.94
N LYS A 66 -12.86 0.20 9.31
CA LYS A 66 -13.40 -0.02 10.67
C LYS A 66 -12.35 0.16 11.77
N LEU A 67 -11.08 -0.20 11.53
CA LEU A 67 -10.00 0.01 12.49
C LEU A 67 -9.63 1.50 12.59
N GLU A 68 -9.61 2.21 11.47
CA GLU A 68 -9.39 3.67 11.47
C GLU A 68 -10.49 4.41 12.24
N GLU A 69 -11.76 4.05 12.02
CA GLU A 69 -12.91 4.59 12.75
C GLU A 69 -12.83 4.31 14.27
N LYS A 70 -12.21 3.20 14.68
CA LYS A 70 -11.95 2.86 16.09
C LYS A 70 -10.74 3.60 16.68
N GLY A 71 -10.08 4.49 15.93
CA GLY A 71 -8.96 5.31 16.42
C GLY A 71 -7.60 4.62 16.43
N TYR A 72 -7.42 3.52 15.69
CA TYR A 72 -6.15 2.79 15.68
C TYR A 72 -4.98 3.58 15.06
N ILE A 73 -5.25 4.58 14.21
CA ILE A 73 -4.22 5.49 13.69
C ILE A 73 -3.51 6.19 14.86
N THR A 74 -4.26 6.92 15.69
CA THR A 74 -3.70 7.65 16.84
C THR A 74 -3.00 6.70 17.80
N LYS A 75 -3.61 5.54 18.08
CA LYS A 75 -3.01 4.51 18.94
C LYS A 75 -1.65 4.04 18.44
N TYR A 76 -1.51 3.80 17.13
CA TYR A 76 -0.23 3.36 16.57
C TYR A 76 0.79 4.49 16.44
N GLU A 77 0.37 5.73 16.19
CA GLU A 77 1.27 6.88 16.27
C GLU A 77 1.85 7.06 17.68
N GLU A 78 1.01 6.93 18.71
CA GLU A 78 1.45 6.95 20.11
C GLU A 78 2.42 5.81 20.41
N LEU A 79 2.09 4.60 19.96
CA LEU A 79 2.96 3.43 20.12
C LEU A 79 4.33 3.66 19.47
N VAL A 80 4.37 4.09 18.21
CA VAL A 80 5.60 4.42 17.47
C VAL A 80 6.41 5.52 18.16
N LYS A 81 5.75 6.53 18.76
CA LYS A 81 6.45 7.59 19.50
C LYS A 81 7.07 7.07 20.80
N SER A 82 6.46 6.08 21.44
CA SER A 82 6.87 5.54 22.74
C SER A 82 7.82 4.35 22.67
N ASP A 83 7.87 3.64 21.54
CA ASP A 83 8.67 2.42 21.34
C ASP A 83 9.76 2.65 20.27
N PRO A 84 11.03 2.85 20.68
CA PRO A 84 12.14 3.05 19.76
C PRO A 84 12.42 1.86 18.84
N GLU A 85 12.15 0.62 19.28
CA GLU A 85 12.39 -0.57 18.47
C GLU A 85 11.35 -0.67 17.35
N LEU A 86 10.08 -0.40 17.68
CA LEU A 86 9.01 -0.32 16.69
C LEU A 86 9.27 0.80 15.67
N PHE A 87 9.69 1.98 16.15
CA PHE A 87 10.04 3.08 15.26
C PHE A 87 11.18 2.71 14.31
N GLU A 88 12.23 2.02 14.78
CA GLU A 88 13.34 1.59 13.93
C GLU A 88 12.87 0.60 12.85
N LYS A 89 12.01 -0.36 13.20
CA LYS A 89 11.38 -1.26 12.21
C LYS A 89 10.58 -0.50 11.16
N LEU A 90 9.80 0.51 11.59
CA LEU A 90 9.02 1.34 10.69
C LEU A 90 9.91 2.22 9.78
N ARG A 91 11.01 2.76 10.32
CA ARG A 91 12.04 3.51 9.58
C ARG A 91 12.62 2.65 8.46
N ILE A 92 13.02 1.42 8.77
CA ILE A 92 13.53 0.45 7.79
C ILE A 92 12.46 0.13 6.72
N ALA A 93 11.20 -0.01 7.11
CA ALA A 93 10.12 -0.24 6.15
C ALA A 93 9.95 0.94 5.18
N HIS A 94 10.01 2.19 5.66
CA HIS A 94 10.00 3.37 4.80
C HIS A 94 11.19 3.41 3.84
N GLU A 95 12.40 3.07 4.31
CA GLU A 95 13.59 2.99 3.46
C GLU A 95 13.46 1.93 2.37
N LYS A 96 12.91 0.75 2.70
CA LYS A 96 12.62 -0.30 1.71
C LYS A 96 11.63 0.18 0.65
N VAL A 97 10.58 0.91 1.04
CA VAL A 97 9.62 1.51 0.09
C VAL A 97 10.29 2.57 -0.77
N ILE A 98 11.14 3.43 -0.21
CA ILE A 98 11.90 4.43 -0.97
C ILE A 98 12.80 3.74 -1.99
N SER A 99 13.57 2.73 -1.58
CA SER A 99 14.45 1.97 -2.46
C SER A 99 13.67 1.32 -3.60
N LYS A 100 12.57 0.60 -3.31
CA LYS A 100 11.70 -0.01 -4.31
C LYS A 100 11.11 1.04 -5.25
N ARG A 101 10.64 2.18 -4.73
CA ARG A 101 10.08 3.28 -5.53
C ARG A 101 11.09 3.85 -6.51
N LEU A 102 12.31 4.13 -6.06
CA LEU A 102 13.35 4.69 -6.91
C LEU A 102 13.79 3.69 -7.99
N ALA A 103 13.82 2.40 -7.68
CA ALA A 103 14.14 1.36 -8.65
C ALA A 103 13.10 1.24 -9.80
N LEU A 104 11.90 1.77 -9.61
CA LEU A 104 10.86 1.80 -10.65
C LEU A 104 11.00 2.99 -11.60
N LEU A 105 11.76 4.03 -11.25
CA LEU A 105 11.86 5.22 -12.09
C LEU A 105 12.56 4.94 -13.40
N LYS A 106 11.97 5.42 -14.50
CA LYS A 106 12.63 5.46 -15.79
C LYS A 106 13.61 6.64 -15.87
N PRO A 107 14.65 6.58 -16.72
CA PRO A 107 15.61 7.68 -16.88
C PRO A 107 14.98 9.05 -17.14
N GLU A 108 13.92 9.11 -17.95
CA GLU A 108 13.19 10.35 -18.26
C GLU A 108 12.52 11.00 -17.05
N ASP A 109 12.21 10.23 -16.00
CA ASP A 109 11.54 10.71 -14.78
C ASP A 109 12.53 10.99 -13.63
N SER A 110 13.84 10.87 -13.89
CA SER A 110 14.90 11.01 -12.87
C SER A 110 14.91 12.37 -12.17
N THR A 111 14.35 13.42 -12.79
CA THR A 111 14.16 14.74 -12.16
C THR A 111 13.36 14.67 -10.84
N TRP A 112 12.46 13.70 -10.70
CA TRP A 112 11.64 13.53 -9.51
C TRP A 112 12.31 12.73 -8.40
N SER A 113 13.48 12.15 -8.63
CA SER A 113 14.17 11.24 -7.69
C SER A 113 14.37 11.87 -6.31
N SER A 114 14.78 13.14 -6.26
CA SER A 114 14.99 13.86 -4.99
C SER A 114 13.70 14.01 -4.18
N VAL A 115 12.59 14.35 -4.85
CA VAL A 115 11.28 14.46 -4.18
C VAL A 115 10.82 13.09 -3.69
N LEU A 116 10.94 12.06 -4.52
CA LEU A 116 10.47 10.71 -4.23
C LEU A 116 11.33 9.98 -3.18
N SER A 117 12.60 10.34 -3.02
CA SER A 117 13.48 9.81 -1.97
C SER A 117 13.30 10.51 -0.62
N SER A 118 12.79 11.75 -0.62
CA SER A 118 12.61 12.56 0.60
C SER A 118 11.40 12.17 1.47
N VAL A 119 10.59 11.20 1.03
CA VAL A 119 9.33 10.82 1.69
C VAL A 119 9.18 9.32 1.78
N GLY A 120 8.68 8.82 2.92
CA GLY A 120 8.44 7.41 3.17
C GLY A 120 7.19 6.86 2.45
N THR A 121 6.61 5.82 3.02
CA THR A 121 5.36 5.18 2.57
C THR A 121 4.28 6.24 2.29
N GLY A 122 3.63 6.15 1.13
CA GLY A 122 2.50 7.04 0.77
C GLY A 122 2.79 8.55 0.79
N GLY A 123 4.06 8.95 0.78
CA GLY A 123 4.50 10.35 0.84
C GLY A 123 4.63 10.92 2.25
N ILE A 124 4.70 10.08 3.28
CA ILE A 124 4.86 10.51 4.68
C ILE A 124 6.20 11.24 4.88
N ARG A 125 6.16 12.44 5.46
CA ARG A 125 7.34 13.26 5.80
C ARG A 125 7.77 13.08 7.25
N ASP A 126 6.82 13.10 8.17
CA ASP A 126 7.06 12.74 9.57
C ASP A 126 6.84 11.23 9.75
N TRP A 127 7.92 10.48 9.85
CA TRP A 127 7.90 9.01 9.89
C TRP A 127 7.35 8.44 11.21
N LYS A 128 6.91 9.30 12.13
CA LYS A 128 6.13 8.91 13.32
C LYS A 128 4.61 9.00 13.11
N THR A 129 4.17 9.50 11.95
CA THR A 129 2.74 9.64 11.62
C THR A 129 2.25 8.45 10.80
N ILE A 130 1.01 8.05 11.04
CA ILE A 130 0.34 6.93 10.36
C ILE A 130 -0.81 7.53 9.55
N LYS A 131 -0.48 8.06 8.37
CA LYS A 131 -1.43 8.78 7.47
C LYS A 131 -2.75 8.03 7.27
N CYS A 132 -2.67 6.73 6.95
CA CYS A 132 -3.79 5.80 6.97
C CYS A 132 -3.27 4.36 7.06
N LEU A 133 -4.06 3.46 7.63
CA LEU A 133 -3.70 2.05 7.84
C LEU A 133 -3.66 1.27 6.52
N HIS A 134 -4.42 1.68 5.50
CA HIS A 134 -4.42 0.99 4.19
C HIS A 134 -3.04 0.99 3.53
N LEU A 135 -2.29 2.09 3.68
CA LEU A 135 -0.94 2.22 3.13
C LEU A 135 0.02 1.22 3.76
N HIS A 136 0.01 1.13 5.09
CA HIS A 136 0.91 0.24 5.81
C HIS A 136 0.54 -1.23 5.59
N LEU A 137 -0.76 -1.55 5.55
CA LEU A 137 -1.21 -2.90 5.19
C LEU A 137 -0.81 -3.27 3.76
N ALA A 138 -0.91 -2.34 2.80
CA ALA A 138 -0.49 -2.57 1.42
C ALA A 138 1.01 -2.89 1.33
N ASP A 139 1.86 -2.13 2.03
CA ASP A 139 3.30 -2.41 2.11
C ASP A 139 3.57 -3.81 2.67
N TYR A 140 2.91 -4.16 3.78
CA TYR A 140 3.07 -5.47 4.42
C TYR A 140 2.69 -6.63 3.50
N LEU A 141 1.52 -6.54 2.86
CA LEU A 141 1.05 -7.56 1.93
C LEU A 141 1.89 -7.63 0.63
N ALA A 142 2.61 -6.56 0.28
CA ALA A 142 3.56 -6.52 -0.83
C ALA A 142 4.98 -7.01 -0.44
N GLY A 143 5.14 -7.60 0.75
CA GLY A 143 6.40 -8.20 1.20
C GLY A 143 7.40 -7.22 1.83
N ILE A 144 6.98 -6.01 2.18
CA ILE A 144 7.79 -5.12 3.03
C ILE A 144 7.48 -5.47 4.49
N ASP A 145 8.48 -5.68 5.33
CA ASP A 145 8.30 -5.91 6.78
C ASP A 145 7.85 -4.61 7.49
N ASN A 146 6.68 -4.10 7.14
CA ASN A 146 6.08 -2.89 7.70
C ASN A 146 5.34 -3.26 9.00
N PRO A 147 5.85 -2.85 10.18
CA PRO A 147 5.34 -3.34 11.45
C PRO A 147 3.90 -2.86 11.72
N ILE A 148 3.51 -1.70 11.20
CA ILE A 148 2.13 -1.21 11.33
C ILE A 148 1.19 -2.04 10.45
N GLY A 149 1.63 -2.41 9.25
CA GLY A 149 0.88 -3.29 8.37
C GLY A 149 0.67 -4.68 8.97
N GLU A 150 1.69 -5.22 9.63
CA GLU A 150 1.60 -6.48 10.37
C GLU A 150 0.59 -6.39 11.54
N LEU A 151 0.67 -5.34 12.35
CA LEU A 151 -0.28 -5.11 13.45
C LEU A 151 -1.72 -5.01 12.95
N VAL A 152 -1.96 -4.29 11.84
CA VAL A 152 -3.27 -4.20 11.19
C VAL A 152 -3.73 -5.57 10.70
N TYR A 153 -2.87 -6.31 10.00
CA TYR A 153 -3.20 -7.63 9.48
C TYR A 153 -3.60 -8.62 10.58
N ASN A 154 -2.92 -8.55 11.73
CA ASN A 154 -3.21 -9.40 12.88
C ASN A 154 -4.53 -9.05 13.58
N LEU A 155 -5.01 -7.80 13.49
CA LEU A 155 -6.31 -7.39 14.02
C LEU A 155 -7.49 -7.73 13.11
N ILE A 156 -7.25 -7.90 11.81
CA ILE A 156 -8.31 -8.29 10.87
C ILE A 156 -8.62 -9.77 11.08
N GLU A 157 -9.76 -10.07 11.69
CA GLU A 157 -10.23 -11.45 11.91
C GLU A 157 -10.46 -12.16 10.57
N GLN A 158 -11.26 -11.55 9.70
CA GLN A 158 -11.59 -12.07 8.38
C GLN A 158 -10.72 -11.39 7.30
N LYS A 159 -9.63 -12.04 6.92
CA LYS A 159 -8.63 -11.52 5.96
C LYS A 159 -9.09 -11.59 4.50
N GLU A 160 -10.05 -12.45 4.20
CA GLU A 160 -10.63 -12.59 2.87
C GLU A 160 -12.15 -12.70 2.96
N CYS A 161 -12.86 -12.23 1.94
CA CYS A 161 -14.31 -12.39 1.88
C CYS A 161 -14.69 -13.84 1.51
N ASP A 162 -15.79 -14.35 2.09
CA ASP A 162 -16.19 -15.76 1.89
C ASP A 162 -16.85 -16.03 0.53
N ASN A 163 -17.41 -15.02 -0.13
CA ASN A 163 -18.26 -15.17 -1.32
C ASN A 163 -17.56 -14.78 -2.64
N CYS A 164 -16.26 -14.41 -2.58
CA CYS A 164 -15.48 -13.96 -3.72
C CYS A 164 -16.21 -12.92 -4.59
N TYR A 165 -16.85 -11.91 -3.99
CA TYR A 165 -17.76 -11.01 -4.73
C TYR A 165 -17.08 -10.18 -5.84
N CYS A 166 -15.75 -10.12 -5.89
CA CYS A 166 -15.01 -9.55 -7.02
C CYS A 166 -15.15 -10.39 -8.32
N LYS A 167 -15.74 -11.58 -8.28
CA LYS A 167 -16.04 -12.40 -9.47
C LYS A 167 -17.04 -11.74 -10.42
N ASP A 168 -17.88 -10.85 -9.90
CA ASP A 168 -18.96 -10.19 -10.63
C ASP A 168 -18.53 -8.81 -11.19
N PHE A 169 -17.24 -8.48 -11.11
CA PHE A 169 -16.66 -7.19 -11.51
C PHE A 169 -16.28 -7.08 -13.00
#